data_AF-A0A9X5CFE6-F1
#
_entry.id   AF-A0A9X5CFE6-F1
#
_cell.length_a   1.000
_cell.length_b   1.000
_cell.length_c   1.000
_cell.angle_alpha   90.00
_cell.angle_beta   90.00
_cell.angle_gamma   90.00
#
_symmetry.space_group_name_H-M   'P 1'
#
loop_
_entity.id
_entity.type
_entity.pdbx_description
1 polymer ?
#
loop_
_entity_poly.entity_id
_entity_poly.type
_entity_poly.pdbx_seq_one_letter_code
_entity_poly.pdbx_strand_id
1 'polypeptide(L)'
;MFYGIYLAGIVFWILRGIGGGFGTLLNYMDGFTGMFVLVPCVLILFCTQSFKAFGRAFLFAFGKRDGSVVSYRESLLAVKMVMGISGLFGFLGFLIGMSASIRSMEDLSSIESLGWLTLDLSVAMISLVYPLLICIILLPVCFMLKKHLTNNL
;
A
#
# COMPACT_ATOMS: atom_id res chain seq x y z
N MET A 1 12.26 -17.20 5.33
CA MET A 1 12.74 -17.64 4.00
C MET A 1 11.62 -17.65 2.93
N PHE A 2 10.46 -18.29 3.14
CA PHE A 2 9.38 -18.30 2.14
C PHE A 2 8.77 -16.92 1.81
N TYR A 3 8.75 -15.99 2.77
CA TYR A 3 8.25 -14.63 2.52
C TYR A 3 9.13 -13.84 1.51
N GLY A 4 10.45 -14.02 1.54
CA GLY A 4 11.35 -13.42 0.55
C GLY A 4 11.10 -13.95 -0.87
N ILE A 5 10.85 -15.26 -1.00
CA ILE A 5 10.48 -15.89 -2.27
C ILE A 5 9.15 -15.33 -2.78
N TYR A 6 8.15 -15.17 -1.89
CA TYR A 6 6.88 -14.53 -2.23
C TYR A 6 7.07 -13.11 -2.77
N LEU A 7 7.87 -12.28 -2.08
CA LEU A 7 8.14 -10.90 -2.53
C LEU A 7 8.84 -10.88 -3.89
N ALA A 8 9.86 -11.72 -4.10
CA ALA A 8 10.55 -11.82 -5.38
C ALA A 8 9.59 -12.26 -6.50
N GLY A 9 8.70 -13.21 -6.22
CA GLY A 9 7.66 -13.66 -7.14
C GLY A 9 6.70 -12.53 -7.53
N ILE A 10 6.19 -11.77 -6.56
CA ILE A 10 5.31 -10.62 -6.80
C ILE A 10 6.01 -9.55 -7.64
N VAL A 11 7.25 -9.18 -7.27
CA VAL A 11 8.03 -8.18 -8.03
C VAL A 11 8.22 -8.65 -9.48
N PHE A 12 8.63 -9.90 -9.69
CA PHE A 12 8.78 -10.47 -11.02
C PHE A 12 7.47 -10.44 -11.82
N TRP A 13 6.35 -10.77 -11.16
CA TRP A 13 5.03 -10.80 -11.81
C TRP A 13 4.54 -9.41 -12.20
N ILE A 14 4.69 -8.41 -11.32
CA ILE A 14 4.33 -7.01 -11.59
C ILE A 14 5.19 -6.46 -12.74
N LEU A 15 6.51 -6.68 -12.71
CA LEU A 15 7.42 -6.22 -13.76
C LEU A 15 7.09 -6.81 -15.13
N ARG A 16 6.61 -8.05 -15.18
CA ARG A 16 6.24 -8.74 -16.42
C ARG A 16 4.80 -8.44 -16.88
N GLY A 17 3.91 -8.17 -15.92
CA GLY A 17 2.49 -7.88 -16.18
C GLY A 17 2.23 -6.45 -16.64
N ILE A 18 3.06 -5.50 -16.22
CA ILE A 18 3.05 -4.13 -16.77
C ILE A 18 3.69 -4.20 -18.16
N GLY A 19 2.85 -4.21 -19.21
CA GLY A 19 3.29 -4.28 -20.60
C GLY A 19 4.38 -3.22 -20.90
N GLY A 20 5.58 -3.69 -21.28
CA GLY A 20 6.74 -2.83 -21.58
C GLY A 20 7.89 -2.86 -20.56
N GLY A 21 7.77 -3.59 -19.45
CA GLY A 21 8.87 -3.82 -18.51
C GLY A 21 9.19 -2.60 -17.63
N PHE A 22 10.46 -2.44 -17.23
CA PHE A 22 10.89 -1.36 -16.31
C PHE A 22 10.58 0.06 -16.83
N GLY A 23 10.53 0.26 -18.16
CA GLY A 23 10.29 1.58 -18.77
C GLY A 23 8.88 2.11 -18.50
N THR A 24 7.88 1.25 -18.41
CA THR A 24 6.48 1.65 -18.18
C THR A 24 6.17 1.81 -16.70
N LEU A 25 7.05 1.36 -15.80
CA LEU A 25 6.83 1.42 -14.35
C LEU A 25 6.85 2.86 -13.83
N LEU A 26 7.64 3.73 -14.47
CA LEU A 26 7.66 5.17 -14.22
C LEU A 26 6.29 5.83 -14.46
N ASN A 27 5.48 5.29 -15.37
CA ASN A 27 4.13 5.83 -15.64
C ASN A 27 3.16 5.61 -14.47
N TYR A 28 3.48 4.68 -13.56
CA TYR A 28 2.70 4.39 -12.36
C TYR A 28 3.32 5.00 -11.10
N MET A 29 4.47 5.67 -11.23
CA MET A 29 5.16 6.32 -10.12
C MET A 29 4.75 7.79 -10.03
N ASP A 30 3.66 8.06 -9.33
CA ASP A 30 3.40 9.41 -8.82
C ASP A 30 3.86 9.54 -7.37
N GLY A 31 4.96 10.28 -7.17
CA GLY A 31 5.53 10.49 -5.85
C GLY A 31 4.60 11.23 -4.89
N PHE A 32 3.74 12.13 -5.39
CA PHE A 32 2.83 12.89 -4.54
C PHE A 32 1.70 12.01 -4.02
N THR A 33 1.03 11.25 -4.90
CA THR A 33 0.04 10.24 -4.50
C THR A 33 0.66 9.17 -3.59
N GLY A 34 1.90 8.75 -3.87
CA GLY A 34 2.63 7.82 -3.00
C GLY A 34 2.81 8.37 -1.59
N MET A 35 3.24 9.63 -1.46
CA MET A 35 3.36 10.30 -0.15
C MET A 35 2.00 10.50 0.53
N PHE A 36 0.95 10.84 -0.23
CA PHE A 36 -0.41 11.00 0.30
C PHE A 36 -0.91 9.72 0.99
N VAL A 37 -0.52 8.54 0.50
CA VAL A 37 -0.85 7.25 1.12
C VAL A 37 0.13 6.89 2.24
N LEU A 38 1.44 7.07 2.03
CA LEU A 38 2.49 6.59 2.95
C LEU A 38 2.63 7.46 4.21
N VAL A 39 2.51 8.78 4.10
CA VAL A 39 2.67 9.70 5.25
C VAL A 39 1.66 9.38 6.36
N PRO A 40 0.36 9.21 6.09
CA PRO A 40 -0.60 8.76 7.08
C PRO A 40 -0.25 7.42 7.73
N CYS A 41 0.29 6.46 6.97
CA CYS A 41 0.75 5.17 7.51
C CYS A 41 1.90 5.34 8.51
N VAL A 42 2.82 6.27 8.26
CA VAL A 42 3.90 6.60 9.20
C VAL A 42 3.35 7.34 10.42
N LEU A 43 2.45 8.30 10.20
CA LEU A 43 1.83 9.08 11.29
C LEU A 43 1.03 8.19 12.24
N ILE A 44 0.24 7.23 11.74
CA ILE A 44 -0.51 6.33 12.64
C ILE A 44 0.44 5.47 13.49
N LEU A 45 1.55 5.01 12.92
CA LEU A 45 2.57 4.26 13.68
C LEU A 45 3.26 5.13 14.73
N PHE A 46 3.48 6.42 14.41
CA PHE A 46 4.02 7.39 15.36
C PHE A 46 3.06 7.66 16.51
N CYS A 47 1.81 8.00 16.20
CA CYS A 47 0.77 8.30 17.19
C CYS A 47 0.49 7.11 18.12
N THR A 48 0.57 5.89 17.60
CA THR A 48 0.34 4.66 18.38
C THR A 48 1.62 4.06 18.97
N GLN A 49 2.77 4.73 18.83
CA GLN A 49 4.10 4.25 19.25
C GLN A 49 4.43 2.82 18.77
N SER A 50 3.86 2.42 17.63
CA SER A 50 3.85 1.03 17.15
C SER A 50 4.97 0.72 16.14
N PHE A 51 5.92 1.63 15.91
CA PHE A 51 7.04 1.40 14.98
C PHE A 51 7.84 0.14 15.31
N LYS A 52 8.18 -0.06 16.59
CA LYS A 52 8.92 -1.26 17.01
C LYS A 52 8.11 -2.53 16.75
N ALA A 53 6.80 -2.50 17.04
CA ALA A 53 5.90 -3.63 16.77
C ALA A 53 5.77 -3.92 15.26
N PHE A 54 5.66 -2.88 14.44
CA PHE A 54 5.62 -3.01 12.98
C PHE A 54 6.92 -3.60 12.43
N GLY A 55 8.08 -3.11 12.86
CA GLY A 55 9.38 -3.67 12.47
C GLY A 55 9.55 -5.14 12.88
N ARG A 56 9.09 -5.51 14.09
CA ARG A 56 9.08 -6.91 14.54
C ARG A 56 8.22 -7.80 13.64
N ALA A 57 7.07 -7.33 13.15
CA ALA A 57 6.26 -8.08 12.21
C ALA A 57 7.02 -8.48 10.94
N PHE A 58 7.82 -7.56 10.38
CA PHE A 58 8.65 -7.85 9.22
C PHE A 58 9.78 -8.83 9.55
N LEU A 59 10.49 -8.62 10.65
CA LEU A 59 11.54 -9.55 11.09
C LEU A 59 10.99 -10.97 11.30
N PHE A 60 9.78 -11.07 11.85
CA PHE A 60 9.04 -12.32 12.00
C PHE A 60 8.77 -13.00 10.65
N ALA A 61 8.34 -12.24 9.64
CA ALA A 61 8.11 -12.77 8.29
C ALA A 61 9.40 -13.34 7.65
N PHE A 62 10.56 -12.76 7.96
CA PHE A 62 11.85 -13.26 7.51
C PHE A 62 12.38 -14.45 8.32
N GLY A 63 11.81 -14.72 9.50
CA GLY A 63 12.09 -15.91 10.31
C GLY A 63 12.70 -15.64 11.68
N LYS A 64 12.91 -14.38 12.08
CA LYS A 64 13.34 -14.05 13.45
C LYS A 64 12.16 -14.14 14.41
N ARG A 65 12.19 -15.09 15.34
CA ARG A 65 11.04 -15.45 16.19
C ARG A 65 11.28 -15.24 17.69
N ASP A 66 12.12 -14.29 18.05
CA ASP A 66 12.60 -14.11 19.42
C ASP A 66 11.64 -13.33 20.34
N GLY A 67 10.44 -12.98 19.85
CA GLY A 67 9.42 -12.23 20.59
C GLY A 67 8.42 -13.08 21.37
N SER A 68 7.79 -12.47 22.38
CA SER A 68 6.68 -13.09 23.12
C SER A 68 5.36 -13.04 22.35
N VAL A 69 4.39 -13.88 22.74
CA VAL A 69 3.02 -13.90 22.17
C VAL A 69 2.36 -12.52 22.26
N VAL A 70 2.55 -11.80 23.37
CA VAL A 70 2.03 -10.43 23.56
C VAL A 70 2.63 -9.47 22.54
N SER A 71 3.97 -9.51 22.34
CA SER A 71 4.64 -8.69 21.33
C SER A 71 4.18 -8.98 19.91
N TYR A 72 3.81 -10.23 19.58
CA TYR A 72 3.25 -10.56 18.27
C TYR A 72 1.80 -10.11 18.08
N ARG A 73 0.99 -10.02 19.15
CA ARG A 73 -0.34 -9.39 19.08
C ARG A 73 -0.24 -7.91 18.74
N GLU A 74 0.68 -7.19 19.39
CA GLU A 74 0.98 -5.79 19.05
C GLU A 74 1.46 -5.65 17.60
N SER A 75 2.33 -6.56 17.17
CA SER A 75 2.86 -6.58 15.81
C SER A 75 1.76 -6.80 14.78
N LEU A 76 0.81 -7.70 15.05
CA LEU A 76 -0.36 -7.94 14.20
C LEU A 76 -1.27 -6.71 14.13
N LEU A 77 -1.50 -6.03 15.25
CA LEU A 77 -2.29 -4.80 15.29
C LEU A 77 -1.62 -3.70 14.45
N ALA A 78 -0.31 -3.50 14.60
CA ALA A 78 0.46 -2.51 13.86
C ALA A 78 0.37 -2.73 12.33
N VAL A 79 0.50 -3.98 11.87
CA VAL A 79 0.36 -4.31 10.44
C VAL A 79 -1.06 -4.00 9.94
N LYS A 80 -2.09 -4.37 10.69
CA LYS A 80 -3.48 -4.06 10.34
C LYS A 80 -3.77 -2.56 10.28
N MET A 81 -3.21 -1.78 11.21
CA MET A 81 -3.35 -0.32 11.20
C MET A 81 -2.77 0.28 9.92
N VAL A 82 -1.56 -0.15 9.51
CA VAL A 82 -0.93 0.34 8.28
C VAL A 82 -1.76 -0.03 7.05
N MET A 83 -2.24 -1.28 6.95
CA MET A 83 -3.11 -1.72 5.85
C MET A 83 -4.43 -0.94 5.79
N GLY A 84 -5.05 -0.71 6.95
CA GLY A 84 -6.31 0.04 7.04
C GLY A 84 -6.13 1.50 6.65
N ILE A 85 -5.11 2.17 7.18
CA ILE A 85 -4.81 3.57 6.88
C ILE A 85 -4.40 3.75 5.42
N SER A 86 -3.60 2.84 4.86
CA SER A 86 -3.26 2.92 3.43
C SER A 86 -4.51 2.82 2.58
N GLY A 87 -5.40 1.86 2.88
CA GLY A 87 -6.66 1.70 2.15
C GLY A 87 -7.56 2.93 2.24
N LEU A 88 -7.69 3.51 3.43
CA LEU A 88 -8.50 4.70 3.66
C LEU A 88 -7.99 5.92 2.87
N PHE A 89 -6.69 6.19 2.92
CA PHE A 89 -6.11 7.34 2.22
C PHE A 89 -6.00 7.11 0.72
N GLY A 90 -5.73 5.89 0.25
CA GLY A 90 -5.77 5.60 -1.18
C GLY A 90 -7.17 5.73 -1.77
N PHE A 91 -8.21 5.29 -1.04
CA PHE A 91 -9.60 5.49 -1.45
C PHE A 91 -10.00 6.97 -1.40
N LEU A 92 -9.55 7.72 -0.39
CA LEU A 92 -9.76 9.17 -0.32
C LEU A 92 -9.12 9.88 -1.53
N GLY A 93 -7.88 9.52 -1.88
CA GLY A 93 -7.19 10.05 -3.06
C GLY A 93 -7.94 9.75 -4.36
N PHE A 94 -8.46 8.53 -4.49
CA PHE A 94 -9.34 8.14 -5.60
C PHE A 94 -10.60 9.03 -5.67
N LEU A 95 -11.30 9.23 -4.55
CA LEU A 95 -12.50 10.10 -4.52
C LEU A 95 -12.19 11.55 -4.90
N ILE A 96 -11.08 12.09 -4.41
CA ILE A 96 -10.63 13.46 -4.76
C ILE A 96 -10.34 13.54 -6.26
N GLY A 97 -9.55 12.61 -6.81
CA GLY A 97 -9.21 12.59 -8.24
C GLY A 97 -10.42 12.39 -9.16
N MET A 98 -11.37 11.52 -8.76
CA MET A 98 -12.63 11.35 -9.47
C MET A 98 -13.50 12.62 -9.42
N SER A 99 -13.55 13.29 -8.27
CA SER A 99 -14.30 14.55 -8.15
C SER A 99 -13.72 15.68 -9.00
N ALA A 100 -12.38 15.74 -9.11
CA ALA A 100 -11.69 16.66 -10.00
C ALA A 100 -12.00 16.35 -11.46
N SER A 101 -11.94 15.06 -11.84
CA SER A 101 -12.27 14.60 -13.20
C SER A 101 -13.70 14.99 -13.61
N ILE A 102 -14.68 14.83 -12.72
CA ILE A 102 -16.08 15.20 -13.00
C ILE A 102 -16.23 16.71 -13.23
N ARG A 103 -15.52 17.55 -12.45
CA ARG A 103 -15.54 19.01 -12.65
C ARG A 103 -14.90 19.40 -13.98
N SER A 104 -13.79 18.76 -14.34
CA SER A 104 -13.10 18.99 -15.61
C SER A 104 -13.95 18.61 -16.84
N MET A 105 -14.95 17.73 -16.68
CA MET A 105 -15.91 17.38 -17.74
C MET A 105 -16.95 18.49 -18.03
N GLU A 106 -17.20 19.41 -17.10
CA GLU A 106 -18.11 20.54 -17.34
C GLU A 106 -17.50 21.55 -18.35
N ASP A 107 -16.17 21.59 -18.45
CA ASP A 107 -15.39 22.48 -19.32
C ASP A 107 -14.86 21.79 -20.60
N LEU A 108 -15.58 20.80 -21.14
CA LEU A 108 -15.12 19.94 -22.27
C LEU A 108 -14.95 20.64 -23.64
N SER A 109 -14.93 21.97 -23.68
CA SER A 109 -14.91 22.77 -24.90
C SER A 109 -13.53 22.86 -25.58
N SER A 110 -12.46 22.33 -24.98
CA SER A 110 -11.08 22.45 -25.48
C SER A 110 -10.29 21.13 -25.44
N ILE A 111 -9.30 20.98 -26.32
CA ILE A 111 -8.36 19.84 -26.31
C ILE A 111 -7.54 19.82 -25.01
N GLU A 112 -7.32 20.98 -24.41
CA GLU A 112 -6.58 21.15 -23.17
C GLU A 112 -7.33 20.54 -21.97
N SER A 113 -8.66 20.70 -21.90
CA SER A 113 -9.47 20.09 -20.83
C SER A 113 -9.52 18.56 -20.90
N LEU A 114 -9.37 17.97 -22.09
CA LEU A 114 -9.21 16.52 -22.26
C LEU A 114 -7.88 15.99 -21.68
N GLY A 115 -6.80 16.77 -21.79
CA GLY A 115 -5.50 16.46 -21.20
C GLY A 115 -5.53 16.45 -19.67
N TRP A 116 -6.16 17.47 -19.06
CA TRP A 116 -6.35 17.53 -17.61
C TRP A 116 -7.22 16.39 -17.09
N LEU A 117 -8.30 16.05 -17.80
CA LEU A 117 -9.17 14.92 -17.45
C LEU A 117 -8.42 13.58 -17.43
N THR A 118 -7.58 13.33 -18.44
CA THR A 118 -6.80 12.08 -18.52
C THR A 118 -5.75 11.99 -17.42
N LEU A 119 -5.14 13.12 -17.03
CA LEU A 119 -4.23 13.19 -15.88
C LEU A 119 -4.96 12.94 -14.56
N ASP A 120 -6.08 13.63 -14.31
CA ASP A 120 -6.86 13.47 -13.07
C ASP A 120 -7.36 12.04 -12.89
N LEU A 121 -7.85 11.42 -13.96
CA LEU A 121 -8.29 10.03 -13.96
C LEU A 121 -7.13 9.06 -13.70
N SER A 122 -5.96 9.33 -14.28
CA SER A 122 -4.76 8.51 -14.07
C SER A 122 -4.28 8.59 -12.62
N VAL A 123 -4.24 9.78 -12.04
CA VAL A 123 -3.89 10.01 -10.63
C VAL A 123 -4.89 9.32 -9.68
N ALA A 124 -6.19 9.41 -10.00
CA ALA A 124 -7.23 8.72 -9.23
C ALA A 124 -6.99 7.20 -9.20
N MET A 125 -6.72 6.59 -10.36
CA MET A 125 -6.47 5.15 -10.46
C MET A 125 -5.16 4.74 -9.76
N ILE A 126 -4.10 5.53 -9.90
CA ILE A 126 -2.81 5.31 -9.21
C ILE A 126 -2.99 5.38 -7.69
N SER A 127 -3.92 6.20 -7.17
CA SER A 127 -4.22 6.29 -5.73
C SER A 127 -4.69 4.96 -5.13
N LEU A 128 -5.27 4.06 -5.93
CA LEU A 128 -5.65 2.72 -5.50
C LEU A 128 -4.51 1.70 -5.65
N VAL A 129 -3.53 1.95 -6.51
CA VAL A 129 -2.40 1.04 -6.72
C VAL A 129 -1.50 0.98 -5.48
N TYR A 130 -1.16 2.12 -4.89
CA TYR A 130 -0.32 2.18 -3.69
C TYR A 130 -0.84 1.37 -2.49
N PRO A 131 -2.11 1.52 -2.04
CA PRO A 131 -2.63 0.69 -0.95
C PRO A 131 -2.72 -0.79 -1.32
N LEU A 132 -2.97 -1.13 -2.58
CA LEU A 132 -2.94 -2.52 -3.02
C LEU A 132 -1.52 -3.10 -2.91
N LEU A 133 -0.49 -2.37 -3.32
CA LEU A 133 0.90 -2.80 -3.14
C LEU A 133 1.26 -2.99 -1.67
N ILE A 134 0.87 -2.06 -0.81
CA ILE A 134 1.05 -2.16 0.64
C ILE A 134 0.34 -3.42 1.18
N CYS A 135 -0.91 -3.65 0.77
CA CYS A 135 -1.67 -4.82 1.18
C CYS A 135 -1.04 -6.14 0.67
N ILE A 136 -0.59 -6.21 -0.58
CA ILE A 136 0.09 -7.39 -1.14
C ILE A 136 1.33 -7.74 -0.31
N ILE A 137 2.09 -6.75 0.13
CA ILE A 137 3.28 -6.95 0.96
C ILE A 137 2.89 -7.38 2.39
N LEU A 138 1.89 -6.75 3.00
CA LEU A 138 1.57 -6.91 4.42
C LEU A 138 0.59 -8.05 4.74
N LEU A 139 -0.28 -8.42 3.81
CA LEU A 139 -1.30 -9.46 4.02
C LEU A 139 -0.70 -10.83 4.39
N PRO A 140 0.37 -11.32 3.73
CA PRO A 140 1.04 -12.56 4.16
C PRO A 140 1.59 -12.46 5.58
N VAL A 141 2.16 -11.31 5.96
CA VAL A 141 2.69 -11.06 7.30
C VAL A 141 1.57 -11.17 8.34
N CYS A 142 0.41 -10.56 8.06
CA CYS A 142 -0.80 -10.68 8.86
C CYS A 142 -1.21 -12.14 9.06
N PHE A 143 -1.27 -12.94 7.98
CA PHE A 143 -1.64 -14.35 8.08
C PHE A 143 -0.62 -15.18 8.85
N MET A 144 0.68 -14.94 8.64
CA MET A 144 1.74 -15.63 9.36
C MET A 144 1.68 -15.35 10.87
N LEU A 145 1.50 -14.07 11.26
CA LEU A 145 1.35 -13.68 12.66
C LEU A 145 0.08 -14.27 13.28
N LYS A 146 -1.06 -14.18 12.58
CA LYS A 146 -2.33 -14.75 13.06
C LYS A 146 -2.22 -16.26 13.27
N LYS A 147 -1.66 -17.00 12.31
CA LYS A 147 -1.43 -18.45 12.42
C LYS A 147 -0.55 -18.79 13.61
N HIS A 148 0.52 -18.04 13.83
CA HIS A 148 1.41 -18.25 14.97
C HIS A 148 0.71 -17.99 16.30
N LEU A 149 -0.05 -16.90 16.41
CA LEU A 149 -0.81 -16.58 17.62
C LEU A 149 -1.88 -17.63 17.94
N THR A 150 -2.58 -18.17 16.94
CA THR A 150 -3.58 -19.22 17.14
C THR A 150 -2.96 -20.55 17.59
N ASN A 151 -1.75 -20.88 17.14
CA ASN A 151 -1.07 -22.12 17.51
C ASN A 151 -0.41 -22.08 18.91
N ASN A 152 -0.28 -20.89 19.52
CA ASN A 152 0.36 -20.68 20.82
C ASN A 152 -0.64 -20.13 21.87
N LEU A 153 -1.93 -20.38 21.65
CA LEU A 153 -3.07 -20.02 22.48
C LEU A 153 -3.59 -21.30 23.15
#